data_AF-A0A2X2WE04-F1
#
_entry.id   AF-A0A2X2WE04-F1
#
_cell.length_a   1.000
_cell.length_b   1.000
_cell.length_c   1.000
_cell.angle_alpha   90.00
_cell.angle_beta   90.00
_cell.angle_gamma   90.00
#
_symmetry.space_group_name_H-M   'P 1'
#
loop_
_entity.id
_entity.type
_entity.pdbx_description
1 polymer ?
#
loop_
_entity_poly.entity_id
_entity_poly.type
_entity_poly.pdbx_seq_one_letter_code
_entity_poly.pdbx_strand_id
1 'polypeptide(L)'
;MIKLGIVMDPIASINIKKDSSFAMLLEAQRRGYELHYMEMADLYLINGEARARTRTLSVEQNYDNWYTFNDEQDLPLADLDVILMRKDPPFDTEFIYATYILERAEEKGTLIVNKPQSLRDCNEKLFTAWFSDLTPETLVTRNKAQLKAFWQKHSDIILKPLDGMGGASIFRVKEGDPNLGVIAETLTEHGTRYCMAQNYLPAIKDGDKRVLVVDGEPVPYCLARIPQGGETRGNLAAGGRGEPRPLTDSDWEIARRIGPTLKAKGLIFVGLDIIGDRLTEINVTSPTCIREIEAEFPVSITGMLMDAIEARLQK
;
A
#
# COMPACT_ATOMS: atom_id res chain seq x y z
N MET A 1 -12.48 -4.25 -25.84
CA MET A 1 -12.17 -4.86 -24.52
C MET A 1 -11.05 -4.07 -23.91
N ILE A 2 -11.07 -3.83 -22.60
CA ILE A 2 -9.98 -3.15 -21.91
C ILE A 2 -8.77 -4.09 -21.85
N LYS A 3 -7.58 -3.57 -22.14
CA LYS A 3 -6.30 -4.23 -21.93
C LYS A 3 -5.68 -3.73 -20.62
N LEU A 4 -5.60 -4.62 -19.63
CA LEU A 4 -5.06 -4.34 -18.31
C LEU A 4 -3.69 -4.97 -18.14
N GLY A 5 -2.67 -4.14 -17.98
CA GLY A 5 -1.36 -4.55 -17.50
C GLY A 5 -1.31 -4.65 -15.98
N ILE A 6 -0.49 -5.53 -15.46
CA ILE A 6 -0.10 -5.55 -14.04
C ILE A 6 1.40 -5.69 -13.91
N VAL A 7 2.01 -4.81 -13.11
CA VAL A 7 3.39 -4.93 -12.64
C VAL A 7 3.32 -5.41 -11.20
N MET A 8 3.79 -6.61 -10.91
CA MET A 8 3.75 -7.19 -9.56
C MET A 8 4.99 -8.05 -9.26
N ASP A 9 5.15 -8.41 -7.98
CA ASP A 9 6.07 -9.48 -7.58
C ASP A 9 5.66 -10.82 -8.23
N PRO A 10 6.59 -11.80 -8.33
CA PRO A 10 6.34 -13.03 -9.08
C PRO A 10 5.02 -13.73 -8.71
N ILE A 11 4.09 -13.81 -9.67
CA ILE A 11 2.76 -14.43 -9.47
C ILE A 11 2.85 -15.89 -9.04
N ALA A 12 3.95 -16.58 -9.36
CA ALA A 12 4.23 -17.94 -8.92
C ALA A 12 4.42 -18.09 -7.40
N SER A 13 4.64 -16.99 -6.66
CA SER A 13 4.98 -17.00 -5.24
C SER A 13 3.86 -16.51 -4.32
N ILE A 14 2.74 -16.06 -4.88
CA ILE A 14 1.66 -15.48 -4.08
C ILE A 14 0.85 -16.54 -3.34
N ASN A 15 0.13 -16.10 -2.31
CA ASN A 15 -0.91 -16.90 -1.66
C ASN A 15 -2.29 -16.41 -2.09
N ILE A 16 -2.95 -17.14 -3.00
CA ILE A 16 -4.24 -16.74 -3.57
C ILE A 16 -5.40 -16.62 -2.56
N LYS A 17 -5.23 -17.10 -1.31
CA LYS A 17 -6.20 -16.85 -0.21
C LYS A 17 -6.19 -15.40 0.27
N LYS A 18 -5.04 -14.73 0.16
CA LYS A 18 -4.78 -13.42 0.76
C LYS A 18 -4.45 -12.35 -0.28
N ASP A 19 -3.97 -12.77 -1.45
CA ASP A 19 -3.44 -11.85 -2.44
C ASP A 19 -4.55 -10.99 -3.08
N SER A 20 -4.42 -9.68 -2.90
CA SER A 20 -5.38 -8.69 -3.41
C SER A 20 -5.15 -8.39 -4.89
N SER A 21 -3.91 -8.46 -5.40
CA SER A 21 -3.61 -8.31 -6.83
C SER A 21 -4.29 -9.42 -7.63
N PHE A 22 -4.23 -10.65 -7.14
CA PHE A 22 -4.92 -11.80 -7.72
C PHE A 22 -6.46 -11.67 -7.68
N ALA A 23 -7.01 -11.13 -6.59
CA ALA A 23 -8.45 -10.81 -6.52
C ALA A 23 -8.87 -9.81 -7.61
N MET A 24 -8.07 -8.76 -7.82
CA MET A 24 -8.30 -7.77 -8.89
C MET A 24 -8.24 -8.40 -10.28
N LEU A 25 -7.27 -9.30 -10.53
CA LEU A 25 -7.14 -9.99 -11.82
C LEU A 25 -8.33 -10.91 -12.11
N LEU A 26 -8.84 -11.63 -11.11
CA LEU A 26 -10.05 -12.45 -11.26
C LEU A 26 -11.26 -11.61 -11.67
N GLU A 27 -11.45 -10.45 -11.05
CA GLU A 27 -12.56 -9.55 -11.38
C GLU A 27 -12.38 -8.93 -12.77
N ALA A 28 -11.18 -8.48 -13.12
CA ALA A 28 -10.88 -7.98 -14.47
C ALA A 28 -11.14 -9.04 -15.55
N GLN A 29 -10.72 -10.29 -15.31
CA GLN A 29 -11.00 -11.41 -16.21
C GLN A 29 -12.50 -11.70 -16.31
N ARG A 30 -13.23 -11.65 -15.19
CA ARG A 30 -14.69 -11.83 -15.15
C ARG A 30 -15.42 -10.78 -16.01
N ARG A 31 -14.88 -9.57 -16.10
CA ARG A 31 -15.38 -8.48 -16.97
C ARG A 31 -14.93 -8.60 -18.43
N GLY A 32 -14.12 -9.59 -18.78
CA GLY A 32 -13.64 -9.83 -20.15
C GLY A 32 -12.49 -8.93 -20.58
N TYR A 33 -11.67 -8.45 -19.63
CA TYR A 33 -10.46 -7.71 -19.97
C TYR A 33 -9.36 -8.65 -20.49
N GLU A 34 -8.49 -8.14 -21.35
CA GLU A 34 -7.23 -8.81 -21.70
C GLU A 34 -6.21 -8.50 -20.62
N LEU A 35 -5.61 -9.54 -20.01
CA LEU A 35 -4.65 -9.35 -18.92
C LEU A 35 -3.22 -9.50 -19.45
N HIS A 36 -2.36 -8.53 -19.14
CA HIS A 36 -0.93 -8.53 -19.46
C HIS A 36 -0.11 -8.53 -18.18
N TYR A 37 0.63 -9.60 -17.96
CA TYR A 37 1.51 -9.75 -16.80
C TYR A 37 2.91 -9.22 -17.10
N MET A 38 3.47 -8.48 -16.15
CA MET A 38 4.83 -7.94 -16.16
C MET A 38 5.45 -8.04 -14.76
N GLU A 39 6.76 -8.26 -14.72
CA GLU A 39 7.61 -8.01 -13.56
C GLU A 39 8.45 -6.74 -13.78
N MET A 40 9.14 -6.26 -12.76
CA MET A 40 10.00 -5.05 -12.87
C MET A 40 11.03 -5.16 -14.00
N ALA A 41 11.62 -6.35 -14.18
CA ALA A 41 12.63 -6.60 -15.20
C ALA A 41 12.07 -6.65 -16.64
N ASP A 42 10.76 -6.77 -16.80
CA ASP A 42 10.11 -6.75 -18.10
C ASP A 42 9.95 -5.31 -18.64
N LEU A 43 9.97 -4.31 -17.76
CA LEU A 43 9.84 -2.90 -18.10
C LEU A 43 11.16 -2.32 -18.61
N TYR A 44 11.11 -1.55 -19.70
CA TYR A 44 12.28 -0.83 -20.17
C TYR A 44 11.92 0.45 -20.93
N LEU A 45 12.94 1.30 -21.12
CA LEU A 45 12.87 2.50 -21.95
C LEU A 45 13.82 2.37 -23.13
N ILE A 46 13.33 2.69 -24.32
CA ILE A 46 14.16 2.88 -25.51
C ILE A 46 13.84 4.25 -26.12
N ASN A 47 14.83 5.14 -26.18
CA ASN A 47 14.67 6.51 -26.70
C ASN A 47 13.47 7.28 -26.09
N GLY A 48 13.18 7.06 -24.81
CA GLY A 48 12.06 7.70 -24.11
C GLY A 48 10.69 7.05 -24.37
N GLU A 49 10.61 5.95 -25.12
CA GLU A 49 9.41 5.14 -25.24
C GLU A 49 9.41 4.02 -24.19
N ALA A 50 8.36 3.97 -23.36
CA ALA A 50 8.15 2.91 -22.40
C ALA A 50 7.57 1.68 -23.07
N ARG A 51 8.24 0.55 -22.87
CA ARG A 51 7.90 -0.73 -23.45
C ARG A 51 8.01 -1.82 -22.38
N ALA A 52 7.38 -2.96 -22.66
CA ALA A 52 7.58 -4.14 -21.85
C ALA A 52 7.45 -5.42 -22.65
N ARG A 53 8.17 -6.44 -22.19
CA ARG A 53 7.87 -7.83 -22.51
C ARG A 53 6.70 -8.30 -21.65
N THR A 54 5.52 -8.39 -22.23
CA THR A 54 4.31 -8.81 -21.50
C THR A 54 3.96 -10.25 -21.81
N ARG A 55 3.35 -10.94 -20.85
CA ARG A 55 2.74 -12.25 -21.06
C ARG A 55 1.23 -12.15 -20.92
N THR A 56 0.49 -12.62 -21.91
CA THR A 56 -0.98 -12.66 -21.83
C THR A 56 -1.39 -13.68 -20.78
N LEU A 57 -2.16 -13.24 -19.79
CA LEU A 57 -2.42 -13.98 -18.56
C LEU A 57 -3.86 -14.48 -18.48
N SER A 58 -4.04 -15.72 -18.05
CA SER A 58 -5.30 -16.23 -17.51
C SER A 58 -5.12 -16.61 -16.04
N VAL A 59 -6.11 -16.28 -15.21
CA VAL A 59 -6.12 -16.59 -13.77
C VAL A 59 -7.33 -17.42 -13.39
N GLU A 60 -7.18 -18.31 -12.42
CA GLU A 60 -8.26 -19.14 -11.91
C GLU A 60 -8.10 -19.38 -10.41
N GLN A 61 -9.21 -19.39 -9.66
CA GLN A 61 -9.19 -19.71 -8.23
C GLN A 61 -8.93 -21.21 -7.99
N ASN A 62 -7.71 -21.66 -8.28
CA ASN A 62 -7.25 -23.04 -8.19
C ASN A 62 -5.88 -23.09 -7.48
N TYR A 63 -5.79 -23.85 -6.40
CA TYR A 63 -4.57 -23.93 -5.57
C TYR A 63 -3.41 -24.69 -6.21
N ASP A 64 -3.69 -25.52 -7.22
CA ASP A 64 -2.67 -26.29 -7.92
C ASP A 64 -2.13 -25.54 -9.14
N ASN A 65 -2.97 -24.70 -9.76
CA ASN A 65 -2.61 -23.92 -10.93
C ASN A 65 -3.47 -22.65 -11.03
N TRP A 66 -3.04 -21.56 -10.40
CA TRP A 66 -3.82 -20.32 -10.34
C TRP A 66 -3.58 -19.35 -11.51
N TYR A 67 -2.60 -19.63 -12.37
CA TYR A 67 -2.25 -18.76 -13.48
C TYR A 67 -1.74 -19.55 -14.68
N THR A 68 -1.91 -19.01 -15.89
CA THR A 68 -1.34 -19.57 -17.11
C THR A 68 -0.97 -18.43 -18.06
N PHE A 69 0.22 -18.52 -18.65
CA PHE A 69 0.64 -17.61 -19.72
C PHE A 69 0.30 -18.23 -21.07
N ASN A 70 -0.48 -17.50 -21.87
CA ASN A 70 -0.97 -17.99 -23.16
C ASN A 70 -0.09 -17.54 -24.34
N ASP A 71 0.53 -16.37 -24.22
CA ASP A 71 1.41 -15.78 -25.24
C ASP A 71 2.42 -14.82 -24.59
N GLU A 72 3.46 -14.45 -25.32
CA GLU A 72 4.46 -13.46 -24.93
C GLU A 72 4.75 -12.51 -26.09
N GLN A 73 4.78 -11.20 -25.77
CA GLN A 73 4.99 -10.16 -26.77
C GLN A 73 5.72 -8.96 -26.17
N ASP A 74 6.51 -8.29 -27.02
CA ASP A 74 7.07 -6.98 -26.72
C ASP A 74 6.15 -5.89 -27.28
N LEU A 75 5.65 -5.01 -26.41
CA LEU A 75 4.74 -3.93 -26.82
C LEU A 75 5.09 -2.59 -26.15
N PRO A 76 4.77 -1.45 -26.80
CA PRO A 76 4.70 -0.17 -26.12
C PRO A 76 3.66 -0.23 -25.01
N LEU A 77 3.99 0.22 -23.80
CA LEU A 77 3.03 0.25 -22.69
C LEU A 77 1.79 1.11 -22.98
N ALA A 78 1.92 2.06 -23.92
CA ALA A 78 0.83 2.89 -24.44
C ALA A 78 -0.28 2.11 -25.15
N ASP A 79 -0.03 0.85 -25.55
CA ASP A 79 -1.03 -0.02 -26.17
C ASP A 79 -1.97 -0.66 -25.13
N LEU A 80 -1.67 -0.50 -23.84
CA LEU A 80 -2.52 -0.91 -22.72
C LEU A 80 -3.38 0.29 -22.29
N ASP A 81 -4.65 0.02 -21.98
CA ASP A 81 -5.57 1.05 -21.49
C ASP A 81 -5.25 1.41 -20.04
N VAL A 82 -4.91 0.40 -19.22
CA VAL A 82 -4.63 0.57 -17.79
C VAL A 82 -3.47 -0.32 -17.34
N ILE A 83 -2.63 0.18 -16.43
CA ILE A 83 -1.59 -0.61 -15.76
C ILE A 83 -1.77 -0.48 -14.24
N LEU A 84 -1.92 -1.62 -13.56
CA LEU A 84 -1.88 -1.72 -12.12
C LEU A 84 -0.42 -1.85 -11.66
N MET A 85 0.11 -0.83 -10.97
CA MET A 85 1.40 -0.89 -10.30
C MET A 85 1.22 -1.50 -8.91
N ARG A 86 1.44 -2.82 -8.81
CA ARG A 86 1.19 -3.67 -7.64
C ARG A 86 2.48 -4.31 -7.10
N LYS A 87 3.64 -3.71 -7.41
CA LYS A 87 4.92 -4.09 -6.81
C LYS A 87 4.90 -3.76 -5.32
N ASP A 88 5.27 -4.73 -4.48
CA ASP A 88 5.38 -4.52 -3.04
C ASP A 88 6.57 -3.60 -2.70
N PRO A 89 6.49 -2.83 -1.61
CA PRO A 89 7.64 -2.16 -0.99
C PRO A 89 8.84 -3.12 -0.75
N PRO A 90 10.07 -2.60 -0.57
CA PRO A 90 10.39 -1.26 -0.11
C PRO A 90 10.20 -0.17 -1.17
N PHE A 91 9.96 1.06 -0.71
CA PHE A 91 10.04 2.24 -1.56
C PHE A 91 11.52 2.63 -1.71
N ASP A 92 12.17 2.07 -2.72
CA ASP A 92 13.58 2.29 -3.03
C ASP A 92 13.76 3.03 -4.38
N THR A 93 15.02 3.22 -4.78
CA THR A 93 15.33 3.84 -6.07
C THR A 93 14.84 3.04 -7.27
N GLU A 94 14.78 1.71 -7.20
CA GLU A 94 14.28 0.88 -8.31
C GLU A 94 12.78 1.07 -8.50
N PHE A 95 12.02 1.16 -7.40
CA PHE A 95 10.61 1.54 -7.43
C PHE A 95 10.45 2.92 -8.08
N ILE A 96 11.29 3.90 -7.72
CA ILE A 96 11.27 5.24 -8.33
C ILE A 96 11.58 5.16 -9.84
N TYR A 97 12.59 4.40 -10.26
CA TYR A 97 12.93 4.27 -11.69
C TYR A 97 11.78 3.69 -12.50
N ALA A 98 11.12 2.64 -12.00
CA ALA A 98 9.94 2.08 -12.64
C ALA A 98 8.81 3.12 -12.78
N THR A 99 8.61 4.00 -11.80
CA THR A 99 7.59 5.06 -11.92
C THR A 99 7.88 6.00 -13.09
N TYR A 100 9.14 6.31 -13.41
CA TYR A 100 9.45 7.12 -14.59
C TYR A 100 9.17 6.39 -15.91
N ILE A 101 9.37 5.06 -15.96
CA ILE A 101 8.99 4.26 -17.13
C ILE A 101 7.47 4.30 -17.31
N LEU A 102 6.71 4.05 -16.24
CA LEU A 102 5.24 4.08 -16.27
C LEU A 102 4.68 5.46 -16.62
N GLU A 103 5.33 6.54 -16.17
CA GLU A 103 4.95 7.92 -16.49
C GLU A 103 5.08 8.23 -17.98
N ARG A 104 6.04 7.63 -18.68
CA ARG A 104 6.16 7.75 -20.15
C ARG A 104 5.03 7.04 -20.91
N ALA A 105 4.41 6.03 -20.31
CA ALA A 105 3.17 5.43 -20.83
C ALA A 105 1.95 6.30 -20.48
N GLU A 106 1.91 6.86 -19.27
CA GLU A 106 0.85 7.78 -18.82
C GLU A 106 0.74 9.00 -19.74
N GLU A 107 1.86 9.60 -20.13
CA GLU A 107 1.92 10.72 -21.08
C GLU A 107 1.34 10.38 -22.47
N LYS A 108 1.32 9.09 -22.84
CA LYS A 108 0.73 8.59 -24.09
C LYS A 108 -0.74 8.15 -23.94
N GLY A 109 -1.32 8.24 -22.74
CA GLY A 109 -2.75 8.02 -22.49
C GLY A 109 -3.09 6.79 -21.65
N THR A 110 -2.13 5.94 -21.28
CA THR A 110 -2.40 4.78 -20.41
C THR A 110 -2.71 5.23 -18.98
N LEU A 111 -3.81 4.75 -18.41
CA LEU A 111 -4.12 4.99 -17.00
C LEU A 111 -3.18 4.16 -16.12
N ILE A 112 -2.48 4.80 -15.18
CA ILE A 112 -1.65 4.09 -14.21
C ILE A 112 -2.31 4.12 -12.83
N VAL A 113 -2.52 2.94 -12.24
CA VAL A 113 -3.12 2.78 -10.91
C VAL A 113 -2.07 2.25 -9.94
N ASN A 114 -1.51 3.04 -9.03
CA ASN A 114 -1.72 4.48 -8.80
C ASN A 114 -0.77 5.36 -9.63
N LYS A 115 -1.10 6.65 -9.75
CA LYS A 115 -0.34 7.64 -10.53
C LYS A 115 1.16 7.68 -10.16
N PRO A 116 2.10 7.50 -11.12
CA PRO A 116 3.55 7.46 -10.88
C PRO A 116 4.10 8.64 -10.10
N GLN A 117 3.75 9.87 -10.50
CA GLN A 117 4.15 11.08 -9.79
C GLN A 117 3.70 11.05 -8.32
N SER A 118 2.45 10.64 -8.08
CA SER A 118 1.93 10.61 -6.71
C SER A 118 2.50 9.50 -5.87
N LEU A 119 2.90 8.36 -6.47
CA LEU A 119 3.69 7.35 -5.76
C LEU A 119 5.02 7.90 -5.25
N ARG A 120 5.67 8.80 -6.00
CA ARG A 120 6.90 9.48 -5.56
C ARG A 120 6.65 10.58 -4.52
N ASP A 121 5.55 11.33 -4.67
CA ASP A 121 5.18 12.41 -3.74
C ASP A 121 4.71 11.88 -2.38
N CYS A 122 4.03 10.73 -2.37
CA CYS A 122 3.22 10.27 -1.25
C CYS A 122 3.83 9.03 -0.57
N ASN A 123 5.03 9.18 0.03
CA ASN A 123 5.62 8.11 0.85
C ASN A 123 4.66 7.69 1.99
N GLU A 124 4.52 6.38 2.21
CA GLU A 124 3.46 5.82 3.06
C GLU A 124 3.50 6.29 4.52
N LYS A 125 4.69 6.70 5.00
CA LYS A 125 4.88 7.25 6.34
C LYS A 125 4.83 8.77 6.32
N LEU A 126 5.63 9.42 5.46
CA LEU A 126 5.78 10.87 5.45
C LEU A 126 4.55 11.60 4.92
N PHE A 127 3.72 10.97 4.09
CA PHE A 127 2.52 11.62 3.55
C PHE A 127 1.50 11.98 4.65
N THR A 128 1.60 11.34 5.82
CA THR A 128 0.86 11.71 7.02
C THR A 128 1.15 13.14 7.50
N ALA A 129 2.29 13.73 7.15
CA ALA A 129 2.65 15.10 7.50
C ALA A 129 1.68 16.16 6.92
N TRP A 130 0.96 15.84 5.84
CA TRP A 130 -0.06 16.70 5.24
C TRP A 130 -1.42 16.61 5.95
N PHE A 131 -1.53 15.74 6.95
CA PHE A 131 -2.74 15.49 7.73
C PHE A 131 -2.42 15.43 9.22
N SER A 132 -1.49 16.29 9.69
CA SER A 132 -0.90 16.21 11.03
C SER A 132 -1.90 16.35 12.18
N ASP A 133 -3.09 16.89 11.92
CA ASP A 133 -4.16 16.98 12.92
C ASP A 133 -4.92 15.66 13.11
N LEU A 134 -4.81 14.73 12.15
CA LEU A 134 -5.38 13.37 12.19
C LEU A 134 -4.40 12.33 12.76
N THR A 135 -3.12 12.67 12.93
CA THR A 135 -2.05 11.72 13.26
C THR A 135 -1.67 11.79 14.76
N PRO A 136 -0.94 10.81 15.32
CA PRO A 136 -0.28 10.99 16.61
C PRO A 136 0.82 12.05 16.49
N GLU A 137 1.34 12.54 17.63
CA GLU A 137 2.55 13.34 17.61
C GLU A 137 3.65 12.55 16.90
N THR A 138 4.25 13.17 15.88
CA THR A 138 5.18 12.51 14.96
C THR A 138 6.44 13.35 14.82
N LEU A 139 7.60 12.72 15.04
CA LEU A 139 8.92 13.29 14.82
C LEU A 139 9.63 12.48 13.74
N VAL A 140 10.22 13.15 12.74
CA VAL A 140 11.13 12.54 11.78
C VAL A 140 12.50 13.17 11.94
N THR A 141 13.52 12.36 12.24
CA THR A 141 14.86 12.88 12.54
C THR A 141 15.94 11.82 12.32
N ARG A 142 17.20 12.27 12.20
CA ARG A 142 18.41 11.44 12.30
C ARG A 142 19.11 11.58 13.66
N ASN A 143 18.66 12.53 14.48
CA ASN A 143 19.37 12.95 15.68
C ASN A 143 18.87 12.20 16.93
N LYS A 144 19.74 11.41 17.55
CA LYS A 144 19.44 10.66 18.78
C LYS A 144 19.00 11.56 19.95
N ALA A 145 19.53 12.77 20.08
CA ALA A 145 19.13 13.68 21.15
C ALA A 145 17.68 14.14 20.98
N GLN A 146 17.22 14.39 19.74
CA GLN A 146 15.82 14.70 19.46
C GLN A 146 14.91 13.50 19.75
N LEU A 147 15.31 12.28 19.36
CA LEU A 147 14.56 11.06 19.71
C LEU A 147 14.45 10.88 21.23
N LYS A 148 15.54 11.13 21.97
CA LYS A 148 15.54 11.08 23.43
C LYS A 148 14.64 12.13 24.06
N ALA A 149 14.68 13.37 23.57
CA ALA A 149 13.80 14.43 24.05
C ALA A 149 12.32 14.10 23.78
N PHE A 150 12.02 13.54 22.60
CA PHE A 150 10.68 13.07 22.26
C PHE A 150 10.21 11.94 23.18
N TRP A 151 11.06 10.94 23.43
CA TRP A 151 10.77 9.89 24.40
C TRP A 151 10.54 10.44 25.82
N GLN A 152 11.37 11.38 26.30
CA GLN A 152 11.20 12.01 27.60
C GLN A 152 9.87 12.78 27.74
N LYS A 153 9.37 13.35 26.65
CA LYS A 153 8.07 14.04 26.62
C LYS A 153 6.88 13.06 26.70
N HIS A 154 6.99 11.89 26.08
CA HIS A 154 5.86 10.97 25.89
C HIS A 154 5.88 9.69 26.73
N SER A 155 7.02 9.36 27.34
CA SER A 155 7.31 8.14 28.11
C SER A 155 7.19 6.81 27.36
N ASP A 156 6.29 6.69 26.38
CA ASP A 156 6.05 5.50 25.57
C ASP A 156 5.92 5.89 24.10
N ILE A 157 6.86 5.44 23.27
CA ILE A 157 6.93 5.80 21.85
C ILE A 157 7.10 4.59 20.96
N ILE A 158 6.68 4.73 19.71
CA ILE A 158 6.99 3.84 18.60
C ILE A 158 8.09 4.46 17.75
N LEU A 159 9.14 3.69 17.45
CA LEU A 159 10.18 4.04 16.49
C LEU A 159 10.12 3.10 15.29
N LYS A 160 10.16 3.65 14.07
CA LYS A 160 10.02 2.89 12.82
C LYS A 160 10.84 3.48 11.66
N PRO A 161 11.26 2.66 10.67
CA PRO A 161 11.88 3.15 9.44
C PRO A 161 10.85 3.83 8.52
N LEU A 162 11.33 4.47 7.45
CA LEU A 162 10.50 5.21 6.49
C LEU A 162 10.22 4.45 5.17
N ASP A 163 10.97 3.39 4.90
CA ASP A 163 10.98 2.64 3.62
C ASP A 163 10.32 1.25 3.72
N GLY A 164 10.14 0.73 4.93
CA GLY A 164 9.59 -0.60 5.18
C GLY A 164 8.06 -0.69 5.22
N MET A 165 7.57 -1.91 5.03
CA MET A 165 6.15 -2.31 5.18
C MET A 165 5.99 -3.44 6.21
N GLY A 166 4.75 -3.81 6.52
CA GLY A 166 4.43 -5.07 7.22
C GLY A 166 4.92 -5.17 8.68
N GLY A 167 5.32 -4.06 9.30
CA GLY A 167 5.84 -4.06 10.67
C GLY A 167 7.33 -4.35 10.78
N ALA A 168 8.09 -4.21 9.68
CA ALA A 168 9.54 -4.30 9.72
C ALA A 168 10.14 -3.21 10.62
N SER A 169 11.01 -3.61 11.54
CA SER A 169 11.76 -2.72 12.44
C SER A 169 10.90 -1.72 13.23
N ILE A 170 9.71 -2.13 13.67
CA ILE A 170 8.90 -1.35 14.62
C ILE A 170 9.34 -1.70 16.03
N PHE A 171 9.82 -0.69 16.75
CA PHE A 171 10.22 -0.80 18.16
C PHE A 171 9.28 0.03 19.03
N ARG A 172 8.84 -0.54 20.16
CA ARG A 172 8.20 0.24 21.22
C ARG A 172 9.19 0.47 22.34
N VAL A 173 9.42 1.74 22.68
CA VAL A 173 10.33 2.17 23.73
C VAL A 173 9.49 2.76 24.85
N LYS A 174 9.31 1.97 25.92
CA LYS A 174 8.54 2.37 27.11
C LYS A 174 9.42 3.12 28.11
N GLU A 175 8.81 3.59 29.17
CA GLU A 175 9.53 4.15 30.32
C GLU A 175 10.46 3.07 30.91
N GLY A 176 11.71 3.47 31.19
CA GLY A 176 12.73 2.57 31.72
C GLY A 176 13.38 1.60 30.72
N ASP A 177 13.06 1.66 29.42
CA ASP A 177 13.67 0.78 28.42
C ASP A 177 15.18 1.10 28.25
N PRO A 178 16.09 0.13 28.47
CA PRO A 178 17.53 0.39 28.38
C PRO A 178 18.04 0.55 26.95
N ASN A 179 17.22 0.28 25.92
CA ASN A 179 17.64 0.09 24.54
C ASN A 179 17.44 1.31 23.64
N LEU A 180 16.92 2.44 24.15
CA LEU A 180 16.70 3.65 23.33
C LEU A 180 17.94 4.05 22.52
N GLY A 181 19.14 3.96 23.12
CA GLY A 181 20.40 4.30 22.48
C GLY A 181 20.70 3.45 21.25
N VAL A 182 20.63 2.12 21.40
CA VAL A 182 20.95 1.16 20.33
C VAL A 182 19.86 1.10 19.26
N ILE A 183 18.58 1.23 19.65
CA ILE A 183 17.46 1.31 18.70
C ILE A 183 17.62 2.55 17.81
N ALA A 184 17.93 3.71 18.39
CA ALA A 184 18.20 4.93 17.63
C ALA A 184 19.38 4.75 16.66
N GLU A 185 20.49 4.16 17.11
CA GLU A 185 21.65 3.88 16.24
C GLU A 185 21.30 2.94 15.09
N THR A 186 20.51 1.91 15.37
CA THR A 186 20.10 0.91 14.38
C THR A 186 19.21 1.54 13.32
N LEU A 187 18.12 2.23 13.74
CA LEU A 187 17.16 2.82 12.80
C LEU A 187 17.71 4.02 12.02
N THR A 188 18.65 4.75 12.60
CA THR A 188 19.26 5.91 11.94
C THR A 188 20.58 5.57 11.25
N GLU A 189 21.01 4.30 11.25
CA GLU A 189 22.36 3.89 10.78
C GLU A 189 23.45 4.85 11.31
N HIS A 190 23.54 4.95 12.64
CA HIS A 190 24.44 5.87 13.34
C HIS A 190 24.27 7.36 12.92
N GLY A 191 23.04 7.81 12.69
CA GLY A 191 22.70 9.19 12.36
C GLY A 191 22.78 9.55 10.87
N THR A 192 22.97 8.57 9.99
CA THR A 192 23.05 8.77 8.53
C THR A 192 21.70 8.62 7.82
N ARG A 193 20.70 8.03 8.47
CA ARG A 193 19.32 7.86 7.96
C ARG A 193 18.28 8.50 8.87
N TYR A 194 17.16 8.92 8.25
CA TYR A 194 15.98 9.38 8.98
C TYR A 194 15.18 8.18 9.47
N CYS A 195 14.66 8.28 10.70
CA CYS A 195 13.61 7.41 11.20
C CYS A 195 12.42 8.25 11.68
N MET A 196 11.31 7.58 11.99
CA MET A 196 10.11 8.19 12.52
C MET A 196 9.88 7.73 13.97
N ALA A 197 9.54 8.68 14.84
CA ALA A 197 9.03 8.46 16.18
C ALA A 197 7.57 8.93 16.27
N GLN A 198 6.70 8.13 16.89
CA GLN A 198 5.33 8.50 17.22
C GLN A 198 5.04 8.20 18.68
N ASN A 199 4.19 8.97 19.36
CA ASN A 199 3.73 8.55 20.68
C ASN A 199 2.93 7.25 20.57
N TYR A 200 3.10 6.33 21.53
CA TYR A 200 2.37 5.06 21.53
C TYR A 200 0.86 5.29 21.64
N LEU A 201 0.08 4.48 20.92
CA LEU A 201 -1.38 4.52 20.91
C LEU A 201 -1.93 3.26 21.60
N PRO A 202 -2.43 3.34 22.84
CA PRO A 202 -2.96 2.18 23.56
C PRO A 202 -4.11 1.45 22.86
N ALA A 203 -4.84 2.14 21.99
CA ALA A 203 -5.93 1.59 21.18
C ALA A 203 -5.47 0.49 20.18
N ILE A 204 -4.16 0.30 19.97
CA ILE A 204 -3.64 -0.81 19.14
C ILE A 204 -4.09 -2.19 19.65
N LYS A 205 -4.42 -2.31 20.95
CA LYS A 205 -5.01 -3.52 21.53
C LYS A 205 -6.35 -3.90 20.88
N ASP A 206 -7.08 -2.91 20.37
CA ASP A 206 -8.38 -3.08 19.72
C ASP A 206 -8.24 -3.32 18.21
N GLY A 207 -7.02 -3.21 17.70
CA GLY A 207 -6.62 -3.52 16.32
C GLY A 207 -6.15 -2.28 15.54
N ASP A 208 -5.17 -2.50 14.67
CA ASP A 208 -4.79 -1.57 13.62
C ASP A 208 -5.72 -1.76 12.43
N LYS A 209 -6.65 -0.83 12.20
CA LYS A 209 -7.67 -0.95 11.16
C LYS A 209 -7.11 -0.59 9.80
N ARG A 210 -7.18 -1.54 8.86
CA ARG A 210 -6.99 -1.29 7.42
C ARG A 210 -8.31 -0.82 6.82
N VAL A 211 -8.40 0.47 6.52
CA VAL A 211 -9.53 1.09 5.81
C VAL A 211 -9.14 1.27 4.35
N LEU A 212 -9.89 0.67 3.43
CA LEU A 212 -9.63 0.81 1.99
C LEU A 212 -10.40 2.01 1.44
N VAL A 213 -9.77 2.75 0.53
CA VAL A 213 -10.37 3.89 -0.18
C VAL A 213 -10.20 3.66 -1.67
N VAL A 214 -11.31 3.74 -2.40
CA VAL A 214 -11.38 3.56 -3.85
C VAL A 214 -11.80 4.86 -4.51
N ASP A 215 -10.92 5.47 -5.28
CA ASP A 215 -11.10 6.75 -5.98
C ASP A 215 -11.64 7.90 -5.10
N GLY A 216 -11.18 7.92 -3.84
CA GLY A 216 -11.59 8.88 -2.82
C GLY A 216 -12.78 8.43 -1.95
N GLU A 217 -13.46 7.34 -2.31
CA GLU A 217 -14.61 6.82 -1.57
C GLU A 217 -14.17 5.72 -0.58
N PRO A 218 -14.46 5.85 0.73
CA PRO A 218 -14.15 4.81 1.70
C PRO A 218 -15.01 3.56 1.49
N VAL A 219 -14.39 2.38 1.49
CA VAL A 219 -15.10 1.10 1.58
C VAL A 219 -15.77 1.03 2.97
N PRO A 220 -17.06 0.69 3.08
CA PRO A 220 -17.82 0.78 4.35
C PRO A 220 -17.40 -0.24 5.42
N TYR A 221 -16.45 -1.12 5.11
CA TYR A 221 -15.88 -2.11 6.00
C TYR A 221 -14.36 -2.03 6.00
N CYS A 222 -13.75 -2.42 7.10
CA CYS A 222 -12.31 -2.46 7.32
C CYS A 222 -11.88 -3.82 7.86
N LEU A 223 -10.57 -4.04 7.93
CA LEU A 223 -9.98 -5.16 8.66
C LEU A 223 -9.21 -4.64 9.87
N ALA A 224 -9.70 -4.90 11.08
CA ALA A 224 -8.95 -4.65 12.31
C ALA A 224 -7.90 -5.74 12.49
N ARG A 225 -6.62 -5.37 12.56
CA ARG A 225 -5.50 -6.30 12.68
C ARG A 225 -4.95 -6.26 14.11
N ILE A 226 -5.31 -7.27 14.89
CA ILE A 226 -5.11 -7.31 16.34
C ILE A 226 -3.80 -8.04 16.65
N PRO A 227 -2.85 -7.43 17.39
CA PRO A 227 -1.62 -8.10 17.81
C PRO A 227 -1.89 -9.40 18.58
N GLN A 228 -1.00 -10.38 18.47
CA GLN A 228 -1.13 -11.69 19.13
C GLN A 228 0.11 -12.02 19.96
N GLY A 229 -0.05 -12.77 21.06
CA GLY A 229 1.07 -13.46 21.72
C GLY A 229 2.27 -12.60 22.14
N GLY A 230 2.05 -11.47 22.83
CA GLY A 230 3.14 -10.58 23.29
C GLY A 230 3.78 -9.73 22.18
N GLU A 231 3.32 -9.87 20.93
CA GLU A 231 3.75 -9.06 19.80
C GLU A 231 3.20 -7.63 19.91
N THR A 232 4.00 -6.64 19.51
CA THR A 232 3.60 -5.23 19.54
C THR A 232 2.92 -4.81 18.23
N ARG A 233 3.13 -5.57 17.15
CA ARG A 233 2.65 -5.27 15.80
C ARG A 233 1.30 -5.92 15.52
N GLY A 234 0.39 -5.16 14.92
CA GLY A 234 -0.91 -5.67 14.49
C GLY A 234 -0.88 -6.37 13.13
N ASN A 235 0.14 -6.13 12.30
CA ASN A 235 0.19 -6.56 10.89
C ASN A 235 -0.02 -8.08 10.73
N LEU A 236 -0.82 -8.49 9.72
CA LEU A 236 -1.01 -9.90 9.39
C LEU A 236 0.32 -10.60 9.05
N ALA A 237 1.26 -9.88 8.42
CA ALA A 237 2.60 -10.38 8.12
C ALA A 237 3.43 -10.71 9.37
N ALA A 238 3.12 -10.09 10.51
CA ALA A 238 3.74 -10.35 11.81
C ALA A 238 2.90 -11.32 12.67
N GLY A 239 1.90 -12.00 12.10
CA GLY A 239 1.05 -12.98 12.80
C GLY A 239 -0.18 -12.39 13.50
N GLY A 240 -0.53 -11.13 13.23
CA GLY A 240 -1.76 -10.52 13.76
C GLY A 240 -3.04 -11.23 13.29
N ARG A 241 -4.09 -11.17 14.12
CA ARG A 241 -5.42 -11.70 13.79
C ARG A 241 -6.25 -10.63 13.09
N GLY A 242 -6.70 -10.91 11.87
CA GLY A 242 -7.64 -10.04 11.16
C GLY A 242 -9.08 -10.24 11.64
N GLU A 243 -9.80 -9.14 11.86
CA GLU A 243 -11.22 -9.14 12.21
C GLU A 243 -11.95 -8.08 11.37
N PRO A 244 -12.76 -8.50 10.38
CA PRO A 244 -13.54 -7.57 9.56
C PRO A 244 -14.60 -6.83 10.39
N ARG A 245 -14.72 -5.52 10.19
CA ARG A 245 -15.68 -4.66 10.92
C ARG A 245 -16.27 -3.58 10.01
N PRO A 246 -17.51 -3.13 10.23
CA PRO A 246 -17.98 -1.85 9.68
C PRO A 246 -17.10 -0.69 10.15
N LEU A 247 -17.00 0.37 9.35
CA LEU A 247 -16.33 1.61 9.75
C LEU A 247 -17.05 2.26 10.93
N THR A 248 -16.28 2.74 11.92
CA THR A 248 -16.81 3.61 12.99
C THR A 248 -16.95 5.06 12.50
N ASP A 249 -17.63 5.91 13.27
CA ASP A 249 -17.78 7.34 12.93
C ASP A 249 -16.43 8.05 12.73
N SER A 250 -15.45 7.75 13.58
CA SER A 250 -14.08 8.28 13.44
C SER A 250 -13.36 7.77 12.19
N ASP A 251 -13.62 6.52 11.76
CA ASP A 251 -13.04 5.98 10.53
C ASP A 251 -13.60 6.70 9.31
N TRP A 252 -14.92 6.92 9.30
CA TRP A 252 -15.59 7.71 8.27
C TRP A 252 -15.04 9.12 8.20
N GLU A 253 -14.88 9.80 9.35
CA GLU A 253 -14.37 11.16 9.41
C GLU A 253 -12.96 11.26 8.83
N ILE A 254 -12.03 10.40 9.29
CA ILE A 254 -10.65 10.36 8.78
C ILE A 254 -10.65 10.08 7.27
N ALA A 255 -11.35 9.04 6.83
CA ALA A 255 -11.31 8.61 5.44
C ALA A 255 -11.93 9.65 4.50
N ARG A 256 -13.02 10.35 4.90
CA ARG A 256 -13.64 11.43 4.13
C ARG A 256 -12.79 12.69 4.06
N ARG A 257 -12.01 12.99 5.10
CA ARG A 257 -11.08 14.12 5.08
C ARG A 257 -9.91 13.90 4.13
N ILE A 258 -9.46 12.66 3.96
CA ILE A 258 -8.31 12.30 3.13
C ILE A 258 -8.74 12.00 1.68
N GLY A 259 -9.91 11.40 1.49
CA GLY A 259 -10.45 10.92 0.21
C GLY A 259 -10.34 11.90 -0.96
N PRO A 260 -10.77 13.18 -0.83
CA PRO A 260 -10.66 14.16 -1.90
C PRO A 260 -9.21 14.38 -2.38
N THR A 261 -8.24 14.39 -1.46
CA THR A 261 -6.83 14.55 -1.80
C THR A 261 -6.30 13.33 -2.55
N LEU A 262 -6.67 12.11 -2.15
CA LEU A 262 -6.28 10.88 -2.84
C LEU A 262 -6.80 10.88 -4.28
N LYS A 263 -8.08 11.23 -4.45
CA LYS A 263 -8.73 11.33 -5.76
C LYS A 263 -8.05 12.35 -6.67
N ALA A 264 -7.78 13.55 -6.13
CA ALA A 264 -7.12 14.64 -6.85
C ALA A 264 -5.69 14.27 -7.30
N LYS A 265 -4.99 13.45 -6.51
CA LYS A 265 -3.65 12.95 -6.82
C LYS A 265 -3.63 11.70 -7.71
N GLY A 266 -4.79 11.13 -8.06
CA GLY A 266 -4.82 9.86 -8.81
C GLY A 266 -4.31 8.66 -7.99
N LEU A 267 -4.42 8.74 -6.66
CA LEU A 267 -4.27 7.61 -5.76
C LEU A 267 -5.63 6.89 -5.68
N ILE A 268 -5.89 6.07 -6.69
CA ILE A 268 -7.18 5.42 -6.95
C ILE A 268 -7.42 4.25 -5.98
N PHE A 269 -6.40 3.50 -5.59
CA PHE A 269 -6.55 2.40 -4.62
C PHE A 269 -5.57 2.57 -3.46
N VAL A 270 -6.11 2.87 -2.27
CA VAL A 270 -5.32 3.25 -1.09
C VAL A 270 -5.76 2.46 0.14
N GLY A 271 -4.80 2.07 0.99
CA GLY A 271 -5.06 1.50 2.30
C GLY A 271 -4.62 2.44 3.43
N LEU A 272 -5.58 2.98 4.16
CA LEU A 272 -5.32 3.77 5.36
C LEU A 272 -5.14 2.84 6.56
N ASP A 273 -4.14 3.12 7.39
CA ASP A 273 -3.93 2.43 8.66
C ASP A 273 -4.35 3.38 9.80
N ILE A 274 -5.33 2.93 10.60
CA ILE A 274 -5.97 3.71 11.67
C ILE A 274 -5.90 2.93 12.98
N ILE A 275 -5.31 3.54 14.01
CA ILE A 275 -5.32 3.01 15.37
C ILE A 275 -6.17 3.92 16.25
N GLY A 276 -7.28 3.39 16.78
CA GLY A 276 -8.28 4.20 17.47
C GLY A 276 -8.90 5.24 16.55
N ASP A 277 -8.62 6.51 16.82
CA ASP A 277 -9.04 7.71 16.09
C ASP A 277 -7.86 8.44 15.42
N ARG A 278 -6.72 7.76 15.23
CA ARG A 278 -5.51 8.34 14.64
C ARG A 278 -5.09 7.62 13.36
N LEU A 279 -4.81 8.41 12.33
CA LEU A 279 -4.13 7.95 11.12
C LEU A 279 -2.65 7.73 11.41
N THR A 280 -2.14 6.53 11.11
CA THR A 280 -0.73 6.20 11.34
C THR A 280 0.09 6.13 10.05
N GLU A 281 -0.50 5.65 8.95
CA GLU A 281 0.15 5.45 7.64
C GLU A 281 -0.88 5.51 6.49
N ILE A 282 -0.42 5.85 5.28
CA ILE A 282 -1.22 5.89 4.05
C ILE A 282 -0.54 5.00 3.00
N ASN A 283 -1.00 3.76 2.83
CA ASN A 283 -0.40 2.78 1.92
C ASN A 283 -0.90 3.01 0.48
N VAL A 284 0.00 3.44 -0.41
CA VAL A 284 -0.33 3.80 -1.80
C VAL A 284 0.29 2.87 -2.84
N THR A 285 1.17 1.96 -2.43
CA THR A 285 1.90 1.05 -3.32
C THR A 285 1.07 -0.21 -3.60
N SER A 286 1.09 -1.16 -2.67
CA SER A 286 0.43 -2.46 -2.77
C SER A 286 -0.46 -2.75 -1.55
N PRO A 287 -1.43 -1.88 -1.19
CA PRO A 287 -2.32 -2.17 -0.07
C PRO A 287 -3.10 -3.47 -0.31
N THR A 288 -3.32 -4.24 0.77
CA THR A 288 -4.00 -5.54 0.78
C THR A 288 -5.20 -5.52 1.74
N CYS A 289 -5.73 -6.70 2.08
CA CYS A 289 -6.92 -6.97 2.91
C CYS A 289 -8.27 -6.98 2.16
N ILE A 290 -8.26 -7.08 0.83
CA ILE A 290 -9.50 -7.25 0.05
C ILE A 290 -10.19 -8.56 0.44
N ARG A 291 -9.45 -9.68 0.37
CA ARG A 291 -10.00 -11.04 0.52
C ARG A 291 -10.69 -11.24 1.86
N GLU A 292 -10.05 -10.80 2.94
CA GLU A 292 -10.57 -10.96 4.30
C GLU A 292 -11.85 -10.13 4.51
N ILE A 293 -11.97 -8.96 3.90
CA ILE A 293 -13.17 -8.12 4.02
C ILE A 293 -14.32 -8.69 3.17
N GLU A 294 -14.05 -9.04 1.91
CA GLU A 294 -15.06 -9.59 0.98
C GLU A 294 -15.57 -10.98 1.43
N ALA A 295 -14.78 -11.73 2.22
CA ALA A 295 -15.21 -13.02 2.76
C ALA A 295 -16.35 -12.90 3.78
N GLU A 296 -16.42 -11.79 4.53
CA GLU A 296 -17.39 -11.62 5.62
C GLU A 296 -18.52 -10.66 5.30
N PHE A 297 -18.33 -9.75 4.34
CA PHE A 297 -19.32 -8.73 4.00
C PHE A 297 -19.75 -8.78 2.54
N PRO A 298 -21.03 -8.44 2.25
CA PRO A 298 -21.55 -8.38 0.88
C PRO A 298 -21.08 -7.11 0.16
N VAL A 299 -19.76 -7.00 -0.07
CA VAL A 299 -19.12 -5.90 -0.80
C VAL A 299 -18.14 -6.49 -1.82
N SER A 300 -18.05 -5.87 -3.01
CA SER A 300 -17.02 -6.18 -3.98
C SER A 300 -16.10 -4.97 -4.13
N ILE A 301 -15.00 -4.98 -3.39
CA ILE A 301 -13.97 -3.94 -3.41
C ILE A 301 -13.26 -3.96 -4.77
N THR A 302 -13.01 -5.15 -5.31
CA THR A 302 -12.48 -5.32 -6.67
C THR A 302 -13.43 -4.76 -7.73
N GLY A 303 -14.73 -4.98 -7.57
CA GLY A 303 -15.76 -4.37 -8.41
C GLY A 303 -15.74 -2.85 -8.36
N MET A 304 -15.69 -2.27 -7.16
CA MET A 304 -15.56 -0.82 -6.98
C MET A 304 -14.31 -0.26 -7.69
N LEU A 305 -13.18 -0.96 -7.60
CA LEU A 305 -11.94 -0.53 -8.25
C LEU A 305 -12.06 -0.55 -9.77
N MET A 306 -12.61 -1.62 -10.35
CA MET A 306 -12.78 -1.72 -11.80
C MET A 306 -13.82 -0.71 -12.31
N ASP A 307 -14.89 -0.44 -11.57
CA ASP A 307 -15.85 0.62 -11.90
C ASP A 307 -15.16 2.00 -11.93
N ALA A 308 -14.28 2.28 -10.97
CA ALA A 308 -13.51 3.52 -10.95
C ALA A 308 -12.52 3.62 -12.10
N ILE A 309 -11.87 2.51 -12.49
CA ILE A 309 -10.98 2.44 -13.66
C ILE A 309 -11.77 2.72 -14.95
N GLU A 310 -12.90 2.06 -15.16
CA GLU A 310 -13.76 2.27 -16.33
C GLU A 310 -14.22 3.73 -16.43
N ALA A 311 -14.64 4.33 -15.32
CA ALA A 311 -15.05 5.73 -15.28
C ALA A 311 -13.89 6.71 -15.57
N ARG A 312 -12.64 6.34 -15.26
CA ARG A 312 -11.44 7.14 -15.55
C ARG A 312 -11.03 7.03 -17.04
N LEU A 313 -11.24 5.88 -17.67
CA LEU A 313 -10.93 5.65 -19.10
C LEU A 313 -11.93 6.31 -20.06
N GLN A 314 -13.11 6.70 -19.58
CA GLN A 314 -14.15 7.38 -20.38
C GLN A 314 -13.97 8.91 -20.48
N LYS A 315 -12.98 9.49 -19.81
CA LYS A 315 -12.73 10.94 -19.75
C LYS A 315 -11.62 11.36 -20.70
#